data_AF-A0A1L9R7A2-F1
#
_entry.id   AF-A0A1L9R7A2-F1
#
_cell.length_a   1.000
_cell.length_b   1.000
_cell.length_c   1.000
_cell.angle_alpha   90.00
_cell.angle_beta   90.00
_cell.angle_gamma   90.00
#
_symmetry.space_group_name_H-M   'P 1'
#
loop_
_entity.id
_entity.type
_entity.pdbx_description
1 polymer ?
#
loop_
_entity_poly.entity_id
_entity_poly.type
_entity_poly.pdbx_seq_one_letter_code
_entity_poly.pdbx_strand_id
1 'polypeptide(L)'
;METRFQPLPPENQGIKLVTILPSILQSSPAKCHLQVVPLATVPPFEELFYVWDDDQDEKQIYVDNSAVTITNNIRIALLHLW
;
A
#
# COMPACT_ATOMS: atom_id res chain seq x y z
N MET A 1 6.29 -16.58 -4.92
CA MET A 1 5.10 -15.95 -5.48
C MET A 1 5.57 -14.72 -6.25
N GLU A 2 5.47 -14.70 -7.58
CA GLU A 2 6.00 -13.59 -8.39
C GLU A 2 5.19 -12.32 -8.13
N THR A 3 5.79 -11.33 -7.46
CA THR A 3 5.26 -9.96 -7.45
C THR A 3 5.38 -9.42 -8.87
N ARG A 4 4.28 -9.46 -9.64
CA ARG A 4 4.24 -8.86 -10.97
C ARG A 4 4.30 -7.35 -10.82
N PHE A 5 5.52 -6.81 -10.84
CA PHE A 5 5.74 -5.39 -11.02
C PHE A 5 5.11 -4.96 -12.35
N GLN A 6 4.15 -4.05 -12.27
CA GLN A 6 3.56 -3.41 -13.44
C GLN A 6 4.09 -1.98 -13.53
N PRO A 7 5.02 -1.66 -14.45
CA PRO A 7 5.47 -0.29 -14.64
C PRO A 7 4.32 0.60 -15.09
N LEU A 8 4.43 1.90 -14.80
CA LEU A 8 3.53 2.89 -15.41
C LEU A 8 3.91 3.06 -16.90
N PRO A 9 2.93 3.29 -17.80
CA PRO A 9 3.22 3.62 -19.18
C PRO A 9 4.15 4.84 -19.27
N PRO A 10 5.19 4.84 -20.12
CA PRO A 10 6.13 5.97 -20.24
C PRO A 10 5.47 7.31 -20.55
N GLU A 11 4.37 7.28 -21.30
CA GLU A 11 3.55 8.44 -21.64
C GLU A 11 2.76 9.00 -20.45
N ASN A 12 2.56 8.20 -19.40
CA ASN A 12 1.91 8.63 -18.16
C ASN A 12 2.96 9.09 -17.15
N GLN A 13 3.20 10.40 -17.13
CA GLN A 13 3.90 11.04 -16.01
C GLN A 13 3.00 11.02 -14.77
N GLY A 14 2.96 9.88 -14.09
CA GLY A 14 2.12 9.64 -12.92
C GLY A 14 2.85 8.90 -11.81
N ILE A 15 2.17 8.78 -10.69
CA ILE A 15 2.59 7.97 -9.54
C ILE A 15 1.46 7.03 -9.15
N LYS A 16 1.81 5.93 -8.49
CA LYS A 16 0.83 5.06 -7.84
C LYS A 16 0.57 5.57 -6.44
N LEU A 17 -0.67 5.94 -6.15
CA LEU A 17 -1.11 6.35 -4.83
C LEU A 17 -1.91 5.21 -4.18
N VAL A 18 -1.53 4.86 -2.96
CA VAL A 18 -2.24 3.88 -2.13
C VAL A 18 -3.13 4.63 -1.15
N THR A 19 -4.41 4.32 -1.14
CA THR A 19 -5.35 4.82 -0.14
C THR A 19 -5.70 3.69 0.81
N ILE A 20 -5.44 3.89 2.11
CA ILE A 20 -5.82 2.93 3.15
C ILE A 20 -7.30 3.14 3.46
N LEU A 21 -8.11 2.08 3.35
CA LEU A 21 -9.55 2.12 3.59
C LEU A 21 -9.83 1.90 5.08
N PRO A 22 -10.71 2.70 5.71
CA PRO A 22 -11.01 2.54 7.13
C PRO A 22 -11.65 1.18 7.42
N SER A 23 -11.36 0.64 8.60
CA SER A 23 -12.01 -0.56 9.13
C SER A 23 -12.67 -0.26 10.46
N ILE A 24 -13.82 -0.89 10.70
CA ILE A 24 -14.52 -0.81 11.99
C ILE A 24 -13.78 -1.64 13.06
N LEU A 25 -13.06 -2.67 12.65
CA LEU A 25 -12.35 -3.59 13.55
C LEU A 25 -10.84 -3.47 13.34
N GLN A 26 -10.10 -3.20 14.42
CA GLN A 26 -8.64 -3.13 14.41
C GLN A 26 -7.98 -4.47 14.03
N SER A 27 -8.68 -5.59 14.28
CA SER A 27 -8.22 -6.94 13.93
C SER A 27 -8.47 -7.31 12.47
N SER A 28 -9.21 -6.50 11.71
CA SER A 28 -9.43 -6.80 10.29
C SER A 28 -8.15 -6.58 9.50
N PRO A 29 -7.89 -7.40 8.46
CA PRO A 29 -6.82 -7.14 7.51
C PRO A 29 -6.94 -5.72 6.93
N ALA A 30 -5.82 -5.02 6.79
CA ALA A 30 -5.81 -3.72 6.14
C ALA A 30 -6.29 -3.87 4.69
N LYS A 31 -7.16 -2.95 4.27
CA LYS A 31 -7.65 -2.87 2.91
C LYS A 31 -7.16 -1.57 2.29
N CYS A 32 -6.72 -1.64 1.05
CA CYS A 32 -6.20 -0.50 0.32
C CYS A 32 -6.83 -0.44 -1.07
N HIS A 33 -6.89 0.77 -1.61
CA HIS A 33 -7.16 1.04 -3.02
C HIS A 33 -5.87 1.55 -3.67
N LEU A 34 -5.54 1.04 -4.87
CA LEU A 34 -4.39 1.50 -5.64
C LEU A 34 -4.87 2.22 -6.89
N GLN A 35 -4.41 3.45 -7.08
CA GLN A 35 -4.74 4.25 -8.25
C GLN A 35 -3.51 4.92 -8.85
N VAL A 36 -3.55 5.19 -10.14
CA VAL A 36 -2.53 6.01 -10.82
C VAL A 36 -3.05 7.43 -10.89
N VAL A 37 -2.26 8.38 -10.36
CA VAL A 37 -2.58 9.80 -10.39
C VAL A 37 -1.51 10.56 -11.21
N PRO A 38 -1.88 11.58 -11.99
CA PRO A 38 -0.90 12.36 -12.75
C PRO A 38 0.00 13.18 -11.83
N LEU A 39 1.30 13.27 -12.13
CA LEU A 39 2.24 14.15 -11.42
C LEU A 39 1.90 15.63 -11.58
N ALA A 40 1.19 16.00 -12.65
CA ALA A 40 0.69 17.35 -12.86
C ALA A 40 -0.41 17.75 -11.85
N THR A 41 -0.94 16.79 -11.09
CA THR A 41 -1.90 17.05 -10.00
C THR A 41 -1.17 17.07 -8.66
N VAL A 42 -1.70 17.80 -7.68
CA VAL A 42 -1.20 17.81 -6.30
C VAL A 42 -2.18 17.01 -5.43
N PRO A 43 -2.19 15.67 -5.52
CA PRO A 43 -3.07 14.86 -4.70
C PRO A 43 -2.64 15.01 -3.23
N PRO A 44 -3.59 15.05 -2.28
CA PRO A 44 -3.24 14.95 -0.87
C PRO A 44 -2.66 13.56 -0.61
N PHE A 45 -1.50 13.50 0.03
CA PHE A 45 -0.89 12.27 0.52
C PHE A 45 -0.12 12.56 1.81
N GLU A 46 0.11 11.50 2.58
CA GLU A 46 0.98 11.53 3.75
C GLU A 46 2.19 10.63 3.50
N GLU A 47 3.34 11.04 4.01
CA GLU A 47 4.56 10.25 3.93
C GLU A 47 4.55 9.18 5.04
N LEU A 48 4.93 7.96 4.68
CA LEU A 48 5.08 6.86 5.63
C LEU A 48 6.54 6.40 5.67
N PHE A 49 7.20 6.63 6.81
CA PHE A 49 8.57 6.17 7.05
C PHE A 49 8.54 4.91 7.91
N TYR A 50 9.24 3.87 7.46
CA TYR A 50 9.40 2.62 8.21
C TYR A 50 10.79 2.03 7.95
N VAL A 51 11.25 1.21 8.90
CA VAL A 51 12.54 0.51 8.78
C VAL A 51 12.31 -0.79 8.03
N TRP A 52 13.23 -1.17 7.14
CA TRP A 52 13.22 -2.50 6.52
C TRP A 52 13.49 -3.55 7.59
N ASP A 53 12.76 -4.66 7.52
CA ASP A 53 12.89 -5.76 8.46
C ASP A 53 13.11 -7.05 7.65
N ASP A 54 13.92 -7.95 8.18
CA ASP A 54 14.22 -9.27 7.58
C ASP A 54 13.36 -10.38 8.22
N ASP A 55 12.44 -9.98 9.10
CA ASP A 55 11.49 -10.89 9.70
C ASP A 55 10.59 -11.52 8.64
N GLN A 56 10.50 -12.85 8.68
CA GLN A 56 9.71 -13.67 7.75
C GLN A 56 8.24 -13.74 8.17
N ASP A 57 7.80 -12.91 9.13
CA ASP A 57 6.41 -12.83 9.57
C ASP A 57 5.54 -12.16 8.48
N GLU A 58 5.05 -13.00 7.59
CA GLU A 58 4.16 -12.66 6.49
C GLU A 58 2.74 -12.37 6.99
N LYS A 59 2.23 -11.17 6.68
CA LYS A 59 0.85 -10.74 6.93
C LYS A 59 0.15 -10.50 5.61
N GLN A 60 -1.16 -10.75 5.57
CA GLN A 60 -1.98 -10.48 4.39
C GLN A 60 -2.71 -9.14 4.53
N ILE A 61 -2.65 -8.34 3.47
CA ILE A 61 -3.52 -7.19 3.24
C ILE A 61 -4.27 -7.39 1.93
N TYR A 62 -5.27 -6.55 1.67
CA TYR A 62 -6.01 -6.59 0.41
C TYR A 62 -5.85 -5.27 -0.34
N VAL A 63 -5.38 -5.32 -1.57
CA VAL A 63 -5.31 -4.17 -2.48
C VAL A 63 -6.26 -4.45 -3.63
N ASP A 64 -7.30 -3.63 -3.80
CA ASP A 64 -8.34 -3.84 -4.83
C ASP A 64 -8.89 -5.28 -4.83
N ASN A 65 -9.20 -5.79 -3.63
CA ASN A 65 -9.65 -7.16 -3.35
C ASN A 65 -8.65 -8.29 -3.65
N SER A 66 -7.44 -7.97 -4.08
CA SER A 66 -6.36 -8.93 -4.29
C SER A 66 -5.50 -9.04 -3.03
N ALA A 67 -5.25 -10.27 -2.57
CA ALA A 67 -4.41 -10.51 -1.40
C ALA A 67 -2.94 -10.21 -1.72
N VAL A 68 -2.29 -9.43 -0.87
CA VAL A 68 -0.87 -9.09 -0.96
C VAL A 68 -0.19 -9.47 0.34
N THR A 69 0.89 -10.24 0.23
CA THR A 69 1.76 -10.56 1.35
C THR A 69 2.69 -9.39 1.64
N ILE A 70 2.72 -8.95 2.88
CA ILE A 70 3.62 -7.92 3.39
C ILE A 70 4.32 -8.43 4.66
N THR A 71 5.43 -7.80 5.01
CA THR A 71 6.11 -8.02 6.29
C THR A 71 5.40 -7.27 7.43
N ASN A 72 5.60 -7.73 8.68
CA ASN A 72 4.91 -7.19 9.84
C ASN A 72 5.24 -5.70 10.11
N ASN A 73 6.45 -5.23 9.83
CA ASN A 73 6.82 -3.81 9.90
C ASN A 73 5.93 -2.92 9.00
N ILE A 74 5.63 -3.35 7.77
CA ILE A 74 4.72 -2.63 6.86
C ILE A 74 3.31 -2.63 7.44
N ARG A 75 2.85 -3.76 7.98
CA ARG A 75 1.52 -3.83 8.61
C ARG A 75 1.40 -2.84 9.77
N ILE A 76 2.40 -2.79 10.64
CA ILE A 76 2.44 -1.86 11.77
C ILE A 76 2.46 -0.41 11.26
N ALA A 77 3.29 -0.11 10.26
CA ALA A 77 3.38 1.22 9.67
C ALA A 77 2.02 1.68 9.09
N LEU A 78 1.31 0.81 8.38
CA LEU A 78 -0.02 1.12 7.84
C LEU A 78 -1.05 1.38 8.95
N LEU A 79 -0.98 0.66 10.08
CA LEU A 79 -1.90 0.84 11.21
C LEU A 79 -1.64 2.11 12.03
N HIS A 80 -0.46 2.73 11.93
CA HIS A 80 -0.19 4.01 12.59
C HIS A 80 -0.86 5.21 11.91
N LEU A 81 -1.36 5.04 10.67
CA LEU A 81 -2.09 6.07 9.93
C LEU A 81 -3.61 6.02 10.16
N TRP A 82 -4.06 5.24 11.16
CA TRP A 82 -5.47 5.10 11.56
C TRP A 82 -5.76 5.70 12.94
#